data_AF-A0A928SSZ6-F1
#
_entry.id   AF-A0A928SSZ6-F1
#
_cell.length_a   1.000
_cell.length_b   1.000
_cell.length_c   1.000
_cell.angle_alpha   90.00
_cell.angle_beta   90.00
_cell.angle_gamma   90.00
#
_symmetry.space_group_name_H-M   'P 1'
#
loop_
_entity.id
_entity.type
_entity.pdbx_description
1 polymer ?
#
loop_
_entity_poly.entity_id
_entity_poly.type
_entity_poly.pdbx_seq_one_letter_code
_entity_poly.pdbx_strand_id
1 'polypeptide(L)'
;MSTFREELQRLWATPLVVMMLASCGESTSDTTGEGSGGTAGGGGVDSAVDASAYELCDGSPDLRFGYQVLGGGQMVLGTPLLTQNGFFYLVIDGTCRYWTFGSKEMRGWWQATHTGVLSPEQATSLSADLDLSSWSDRHEVGGWCDAPTVFLWRKGALLHWSHSCNAPDQPGQIIPALGKKTQAWVDDLWPKGTAVETPVRFAAITVPPSLDDSKRPTTTLSIDLAPTALSYPQGYQLEQDDPGLLVSEPGLLAELRKERERVIAGDYLLFDGDPYVLPVRQNGVLYFVYFRDTIPLEDSNGLIRPPPVGK
;
A
#
# COMPACT_ATOMS: atom_id res chain seq x y z
N MET A 1 23.55 4.34 34.03
CA MET A 1 22.80 5.30 33.18
C MET A 1 23.37 5.47 31.78
N SER A 2 24.59 5.01 31.43
CA SER A 2 25.10 5.06 30.05
C SER A 2 24.61 3.91 29.14
N THR A 3 24.27 2.76 29.70
CA THR A 3 23.89 1.56 28.95
C THR A 3 22.52 1.64 28.27
N PHE A 4 21.56 2.36 28.86
CA PHE A 4 20.21 2.53 28.26
C PHE A 4 20.23 3.46 27.03
N ARG A 5 21.18 4.41 26.98
CA ARG A 5 21.35 5.32 25.84
C ARG A 5 21.97 4.60 24.63
N GLU A 6 22.83 3.61 24.87
CA GLU A 6 23.44 2.76 23.83
C GLU A 6 22.44 1.72 23.26
N GLU A 7 21.53 1.18 24.07
CA GLU A 7 20.43 0.34 23.57
C GLU A 7 19.42 1.12 22.73
N LEU A 8 19.07 2.35 23.13
CA LEU A 8 18.26 3.24 22.30
C LEU A 8 19.01 3.65 21.02
N GLN A 9 20.32 3.90 21.05
CA GLN A 9 21.05 4.16 19.81
C GLN A 9 21.14 2.94 18.90
N ARG A 10 21.15 1.71 19.43
CA ARG A 10 21.11 0.49 18.59
C ARG A 10 19.74 0.21 17.97
N LEU A 11 18.65 0.61 18.62
CA LEU A 11 17.29 0.48 18.07
C LEU A 11 16.96 1.54 17.00
N TRP A 12 17.69 2.66 16.98
CA TRP A 12 17.45 3.78 16.07
C TRP A 12 18.56 3.98 15.01
N ALA A 13 19.69 3.26 15.12
CA ALA A 13 20.79 3.31 14.14
C ALA A 13 20.59 2.41 12.92
N THR A 14 19.37 1.93 12.66
CA THR A 14 19.01 1.42 11.34
C THR A 14 18.53 2.62 10.51
N PRO A 15 19.30 3.11 9.53
CA PRO A 15 18.78 4.07 8.57
C PRO A 15 17.80 3.31 7.67
N LEU A 16 16.53 3.22 8.08
CA LEU A 16 15.50 2.58 7.29
C LEU A 16 14.86 3.61 6.36
N VAL A 17 14.82 3.24 5.08
CA VAL A 17 14.22 3.94 3.95
C VAL A 17 15.03 5.12 3.40
N VAL A 18 16.25 4.81 2.94
CA VAL A 18 16.68 5.41 1.67
C VAL A 18 15.67 4.93 0.62
N MET A 19 14.97 5.88 0.00
CA MET A 19 14.16 5.66 -1.19
C MET A 19 15.09 5.18 -2.33
N MET A 20 15.50 3.91 -2.30
CA MET A 20 16.29 3.29 -3.35
C MET A 20 15.35 2.97 -4.50
N LEU A 21 15.15 3.96 -5.38
CA LEU A 21 15.08 3.65 -6.80
C LEU A 21 16.44 3.04 -7.16
N ALA A 22 16.57 1.72 -7.01
CA ALA A 22 17.76 1.00 -7.41
C ALA A 22 17.95 1.19 -8.92
N SER A 23 18.88 2.07 -9.30
CA SER A 23 19.45 2.12 -10.63
C SER A 23 20.33 0.88 -10.79
N CYS A 24 19.76 -0.23 -11.28
CA CYS A 24 20.55 -1.37 -11.74
C CYS A 24 21.30 -0.96 -13.02
N GLY A 25 22.62 -1.09 -13.00
CA GLY A 25 23.48 -0.84 -14.16
C GLY A 25 23.15 -1.76 -15.33
N GLU A 26 23.30 -1.22 -16.54
CA GLU A 26 23.17 -1.96 -17.79
C GLU A 26 24.17 -3.12 -17.83
N SER A 27 23.65 -4.34 -17.84
CA SER A 27 24.39 -5.54 -18.21
C SER A 27 24.07 -5.83 -19.67
N THR A 28 25.04 -5.58 -20.56
CA THR A 28 25.03 -6.08 -21.92
C THR A 28 25.32 -7.58 -21.90
N SER A 29 24.34 -8.42 -22.18
CA SER A 29 24.57 -9.84 -22.51
C SER A 29 24.26 -10.08 -23.98
N ASP A 30 25.35 -10.26 -24.71
CA ASP A 30 25.44 -10.86 -26.03
C ASP A 30 25.16 -12.37 -25.89
N THR A 31 24.22 -12.94 -26.66
CA THR A 31 24.22 -14.38 -26.92
C THR A 31 23.39 -14.72 -28.15
N THR A 32 24.10 -15.05 -29.22
CA THR A 32 23.64 -15.83 -30.36
C THR A 32 23.41 -17.29 -29.95
N GLY A 33 22.26 -17.84 -30.33
CA GLY A 33 21.93 -19.25 -30.09
C GLY A 33 20.79 -19.71 -30.99
N GLU A 34 21.15 -20.21 -32.18
CA GLU A 34 20.26 -20.97 -33.06
C GLU A 34 19.89 -22.31 -32.43
N GLY A 35 18.60 -22.65 -32.41
CA GLY A 35 18.10 -23.94 -31.94
C GLY A 35 16.75 -24.28 -32.58
N SER A 36 16.81 -25.03 -33.68
CA SER A 36 15.69 -25.54 -34.46
C SER A 36 15.02 -26.76 -33.81
N GLY A 37 13.69 -26.85 -33.92
CA GLY A 37 12.98 -28.12 -34.12
C GLY A 37 11.96 -28.53 -33.04
N GLY A 38 10.69 -28.66 -33.45
CA GLY A 38 9.70 -29.44 -32.69
C GLY A 38 8.25 -29.02 -32.88
N THR A 39 7.63 -29.36 -34.01
CA THR A 39 6.18 -29.22 -34.21
C THR A 39 5.45 -30.36 -33.49
N ALA A 40 4.83 -30.06 -32.33
CA ALA A 40 3.92 -30.98 -31.64
C ALA A 40 2.48 -30.48 -31.77
N GLY A 41 1.68 -31.19 -32.56
CA GLY A 41 0.24 -30.98 -32.64
C GLY A 41 -0.45 -31.50 -31.37
N GLY A 42 -0.88 -30.59 -30.51
CA GLY A 42 -1.81 -30.85 -29.42
C GLY A 42 -3.17 -30.24 -29.76
N GLY A 43 -4.21 -31.07 -29.78
CA GLY A 43 -5.59 -30.63 -30.01
C GLY A 43 -6.00 -29.62 -28.94
N GLY A 44 -6.11 -28.36 -29.37
CA GLY A 44 -6.62 -27.27 -28.55
C GLY A 44 -8.08 -27.52 -28.23
N VAL A 45 -8.35 -27.80 -26.96
CA VAL A 45 -9.63 -27.44 -26.38
C VAL A 45 -9.56 -25.93 -26.23
N ASP A 46 -9.98 -25.21 -27.26
CA ASP A 46 -10.15 -23.75 -27.23
C ASP A 46 -11.25 -23.44 -26.19
N SER A 47 -10.87 -23.50 -24.92
CA SER A 47 -11.53 -22.74 -23.89
C SER A 47 -11.23 -21.30 -24.26
N ALA A 48 -12.10 -20.73 -25.10
CA ALA A 48 -12.08 -19.31 -25.42
C ALA A 48 -12.01 -18.60 -24.08
N VAL A 49 -10.83 -18.11 -23.73
CA VAL A 49 -10.65 -17.41 -22.47
C VAL A 49 -11.48 -16.16 -22.65
N ASP A 50 -12.57 -16.09 -21.87
CA ASP A 50 -13.58 -15.07 -21.99
C ASP A 50 -12.88 -13.71 -21.93
N ALA A 51 -12.86 -12.99 -23.05
CA ALA A 51 -12.15 -11.71 -23.16
C ALA A 51 -12.65 -10.70 -22.10
N SER A 52 -13.85 -10.89 -21.56
CA SER A 52 -14.39 -10.10 -20.45
C SER A 52 -13.67 -10.32 -19.12
N ALA A 53 -12.88 -11.39 -18.96
CA ALA A 53 -12.10 -11.66 -17.76
C ALA A 53 -10.98 -10.63 -17.53
N TYR A 54 -10.59 -9.90 -18.58
CA TYR A 54 -9.51 -8.90 -18.55
C TYR A 54 -10.02 -7.47 -18.71
N GLU A 55 -11.33 -7.29 -18.88
CA GLU A 55 -11.95 -5.99 -19.02
C GLU A 55 -12.00 -5.30 -17.65
N LEU A 56 -11.41 -4.11 -17.56
CA LEU A 56 -11.44 -3.28 -16.35
C LEU A 56 -12.82 -2.68 -16.08
N CYS A 57 -13.63 -2.53 -17.12
CA CYS A 57 -14.78 -1.64 -17.19
C CYS A 57 -16.04 -2.36 -17.69
N ASP A 58 -16.48 -3.42 -17.02
CA ASP A 58 -17.62 -4.23 -17.45
C ASP A 58 -18.97 -3.86 -16.79
N GLY A 59 -19.01 -2.73 -16.07
CA GLY A 59 -20.17 -2.19 -15.38
C GLY A 59 -20.46 -2.83 -14.02
N SER A 60 -19.71 -3.85 -13.57
CA SER A 60 -19.94 -4.47 -12.26
C SER A 60 -19.34 -3.66 -11.11
N PRO A 61 -19.87 -3.75 -9.89
CA PRO A 61 -19.27 -3.11 -8.71
C PRO A 61 -18.06 -3.88 -8.17
N ASP A 62 -17.64 -4.96 -8.83
CA ASP A 62 -16.60 -5.84 -8.33
C ASP A 62 -15.22 -5.29 -8.65
N LEU A 63 -14.25 -5.57 -7.78
CA LEU A 63 -12.84 -5.28 -7.99
C LEU A 63 -12.30 -5.99 -9.25
N ARG A 64 -11.79 -5.21 -10.20
CA ARG A 64 -11.25 -5.69 -11.49
C ARG A 64 -9.73 -5.69 -11.54
N PHE A 65 -9.12 -4.71 -10.91
CA PHE A 65 -7.68 -4.58 -10.84
C PHE A 65 -7.28 -4.05 -9.47
N GLY A 66 -6.16 -4.55 -8.96
CA GLY A 66 -5.51 -3.91 -7.84
C GLY A 66 -4.00 -4.05 -7.87
N TYR A 67 -3.38 -3.03 -7.28
CA TYR A 67 -1.96 -2.87 -7.09
C TYR A 67 -1.76 -2.37 -5.68
N GLN A 68 -0.90 -3.05 -4.93
CA GLN A 68 -0.49 -2.65 -3.59
C GLN A 68 1.01 -2.87 -3.44
N VAL A 69 1.70 -1.87 -2.90
CA VAL A 69 3.08 -2.00 -2.44
C VAL A 69 3.06 -1.98 -0.93
N LEU A 70 3.34 -3.10 -0.28
CA LEU A 70 3.65 -3.13 1.15
C LEU A 70 5.11 -2.69 1.33
N GLY A 71 5.42 -2.01 2.43
CA GLY A 71 6.80 -1.68 2.79
C GLY A 71 7.67 -2.90 3.07
N GLY A 72 8.89 -2.64 3.56
CA GLY A 72 9.82 -3.68 3.97
C GLY A 72 9.44 -4.36 5.29
N GLY A 73 9.96 -5.56 5.52
CA GLY A 73 9.74 -6.35 6.75
C GLY A 73 8.77 -7.52 6.55
N GLN A 74 8.37 -8.17 7.65
CA GLN A 74 7.49 -9.36 7.63
C GLN A 74 6.01 -9.00 7.45
N MET A 75 5.69 -8.11 6.51
CA MET A 75 4.30 -7.73 6.23
C MET A 75 3.62 -8.74 5.31
N VAL A 76 2.45 -9.23 5.72
CA VAL A 76 1.68 -10.25 5.01
C VAL A 76 0.40 -9.63 4.44
N LEU A 77 0.04 -9.90 3.19
CA LEU A 77 -1.24 -9.44 2.62
C LEU A 77 -2.43 -9.84 3.53
N GLY A 78 -3.33 -8.91 3.80
CA GLY A 78 -4.51 -9.15 4.65
C GLY A 78 -4.34 -8.74 6.13
N THR A 79 -3.23 -8.09 6.45
CA THR A 79 -2.99 -7.39 7.72
C THR A 79 -3.81 -6.07 7.76
N PRO A 80 -4.51 -5.70 8.85
CA PRO A 80 -5.31 -4.47 8.90
C PRO A 80 -4.54 -3.18 9.23
N LEU A 81 -5.24 -2.06 9.04
CA LEU A 81 -4.96 -0.65 9.31
C LEU A 81 -3.65 -0.03 8.77
N LEU A 82 -2.48 -0.56 9.10
CA LEU A 82 -1.17 0.03 8.69
C LEU A 82 -0.67 -0.51 7.35
N THR A 83 -0.93 -1.79 7.08
CA THR A 83 -0.42 -2.48 5.89
C THR A 83 -1.38 -2.39 4.70
N GLN A 84 -2.69 -2.27 4.93
CA GLN A 84 -3.70 -2.22 3.87
C GLN A 84 -3.63 -1.00 2.96
N ASN A 85 -3.11 0.13 3.46
CA ASN A 85 -2.80 1.26 2.58
C ASN A 85 -1.59 1.01 1.69
N GLY A 86 -0.82 -0.05 1.95
CA GLY A 86 0.54 -0.12 1.46
C GLY A 86 1.29 1.18 1.75
N PHE A 87 2.42 1.35 1.10
CA PHE A 87 2.95 2.67 0.80
C PHE A 87 2.20 3.29 -0.38
N PHE A 88 1.71 2.43 -1.28
CA PHE A 88 1.12 2.81 -2.56
C PHE A 88 0.00 1.83 -2.92
N TYR A 89 -1.12 2.34 -3.44
CA TYR A 89 -2.10 1.48 -4.09
C TYR A 89 -2.84 2.15 -5.26
N LEU A 90 -3.33 1.29 -6.15
CA LEU A 90 -4.33 1.60 -7.16
C LEU A 90 -5.31 0.43 -7.23
N VAL A 91 -6.59 0.71 -7.05
CA VAL A 91 -7.65 -0.29 -7.23
C VAL A 91 -8.74 0.25 -8.14
N ILE A 92 -9.31 -0.61 -8.98
CA ILE A 92 -10.30 -0.26 -10.00
C ILE A 92 -11.44 -1.27 -9.95
N ASP A 93 -12.69 -0.79 -9.89
CA ASP A 93 -13.89 -1.62 -10.01
C ASP A 93 -14.39 -1.71 -11.46
N GLY A 94 -15.36 -2.60 -11.71
CA GLY A 94 -15.97 -2.77 -13.04
C GLY A 94 -16.73 -1.55 -13.55
N THR A 95 -17.04 -0.56 -12.72
CA THR A 95 -17.64 0.72 -13.16
C THR A 95 -16.61 1.74 -13.65
N CYS A 96 -15.34 1.31 -13.82
CA CYS A 96 -14.18 2.15 -14.10
C CYS A 96 -13.81 3.13 -12.99
N ARG A 97 -14.39 2.99 -11.79
CA ARG A 97 -14.05 3.85 -10.68
C ARG A 97 -12.72 3.40 -10.11
N TYR A 98 -11.81 4.35 -9.92
CA TYR A 98 -10.52 4.09 -9.31
C TYR A 98 -10.43 4.70 -7.91
N TRP A 99 -9.57 4.10 -7.09
CA TRP A 99 -9.08 4.66 -5.84
C TRP A 99 -7.57 4.51 -5.81
N THR A 100 -6.86 5.58 -5.44
CA THR A 100 -5.41 5.60 -5.45
C THR A 100 -4.83 6.40 -4.29
N PHE A 101 -3.68 5.96 -3.81
CA PHE A 101 -2.93 6.53 -2.69
C PHE A 101 -1.42 6.42 -2.94
N GLY A 102 -0.68 7.43 -2.49
CA GLY A 102 0.78 7.47 -2.55
C GLY A 102 1.32 7.95 -3.91
N SER A 103 1.06 9.20 -4.29
CA SER A 103 1.76 9.77 -5.44
C SER A 103 3.21 10.13 -5.07
N LYS A 104 4.13 10.08 -6.04
CA LYS A 104 5.55 10.45 -5.87
C LYS A 104 5.77 11.88 -5.37
N GLU A 105 4.79 12.76 -5.58
CA GLU A 105 4.95 14.19 -5.29
C GLU A 105 4.86 14.51 -3.79
N MET A 106 4.34 13.62 -2.94
CA MET A 106 4.02 13.99 -1.55
C MET A 106 4.50 12.99 -0.48
N ARG A 107 4.86 13.55 0.67
CA ARG A 107 5.49 12.86 1.80
C ARG A 107 4.50 11.92 2.52
N GLY A 108 4.61 10.63 2.25
CA GLY A 108 4.35 9.59 3.24
C GLY A 108 2.88 9.26 3.51
N TRP A 109 2.68 8.66 4.69
CA TRP A 109 1.53 7.85 5.10
C TRP A 109 0.23 8.65 5.32
N TRP A 110 0.31 9.97 5.19
CA TRP A 110 -0.76 10.91 5.52
C TRP A 110 -1.50 11.45 4.30
N GLN A 111 -1.20 11.02 3.08
CA GLN A 111 -1.96 11.48 1.91
C GLN A 111 -3.44 11.08 2.01
N ALA A 112 -4.32 11.88 1.41
CA ALA A 112 -5.69 11.45 1.18
C ALA A 112 -5.73 10.37 0.09
N THR A 113 -6.69 9.45 0.21
CA THR A 113 -7.05 8.60 -0.92
C THR A 113 -7.80 9.45 -1.95
N HIS A 114 -7.44 9.33 -3.23
CA HIS A 114 -8.13 10.00 -4.32
C HIS A 114 -8.97 9.02 -5.11
N THR A 115 -10.13 9.47 -5.61
CA THR A 115 -11.03 8.69 -6.47
C THR A 115 -11.42 9.47 -7.72
N GLY A 116 -11.74 8.73 -8.77
CA GLY A 116 -12.25 9.26 -10.03
C GLY A 116 -12.83 8.14 -10.88
N VAL A 117 -13.13 8.43 -12.14
CA VAL A 117 -13.61 7.46 -13.13
C VAL A 117 -12.69 7.50 -14.32
N LEU A 118 -12.18 6.34 -14.75
CA LEU A 118 -11.36 6.26 -15.96
C LEU A 118 -12.23 6.52 -17.19
N SER A 119 -11.72 7.29 -18.14
CA SER A 119 -12.30 7.31 -19.48
C SER A 119 -12.11 5.95 -20.18
N PRO A 120 -12.92 5.61 -21.18
CA PRO A 120 -12.72 4.40 -21.98
C PRO A 120 -11.30 4.29 -22.56
N GLU A 121 -10.73 5.41 -22.99
CA GLU A 121 -9.36 5.48 -23.51
C GLU A 121 -8.34 5.20 -22.42
N GLN A 122 -8.50 5.78 -21.22
CA GLN A 122 -7.62 5.52 -20.08
C GLN A 122 -7.66 4.05 -19.65
N ALA A 123 -8.85 3.46 -19.57
CA ALA A 123 -9.01 2.04 -19.25
C ALA A 123 -8.31 1.15 -20.28
N THR A 124 -8.48 1.45 -21.57
CA THR A 124 -7.83 0.72 -22.67
C THR A 124 -6.30 0.85 -22.60
N SER A 125 -5.79 2.07 -22.40
CA SER A 125 -4.35 2.33 -22.27
C SER A 125 -3.75 1.64 -21.04
N LEU A 126 -4.43 1.67 -19.89
CA LEU A 126 -3.96 1.01 -18.67
C LEU A 126 -3.88 -0.50 -18.88
N SER A 127 -4.93 -1.12 -19.43
CA SER A 127 -4.94 -2.55 -19.74
C SER A 127 -3.82 -2.96 -20.70
N ALA A 128 -3.57 -2.16 -21.73
CA ALA A 128 -2.52 -2.42 -22.71
C ALA A 128 -1.11 -2.23 -22.11
N ASP A 129 -0.89 -1.16 -21.34
CA ASP A 129 0.40 -0.87 -20.71
C ASP A 129 0.82 -1.96 -19.73
N LEU A 130 -0.13 -2.47 -18.95
CA LEU A 130 0.08 -3.53 -17.97
C LEU A 130 -0.04 -4.93 -18.55
N ASP A 131 -0.43 -5.05 -19.83
CA ASP A 131 -0.62 -6.30 -20.55
C ASP A 131 -1.47 -7.32 -19.75
N LEU A 132 -2.62 -6.87 -19.23
CA LEU A 132 -3.43 -7.65 -18.27
C LEU A 132 -3.87 -9.02 -18.82
N SER A 133 -3.99 -9.15 -20.14
CA SER A 133 -4.34 -10.39 -20.83
C SER A 133 -3.25 -11.45 -20.79
N SER A 134 -1.97 -11.06 -20.69
CA SER A 134 -0.85 -12.02 -20.70
C SER A 134 -0.54 -12.60 -19.33
N TRP A 135 -1.13 -12.04 -18.27
CA TRP A 135 -0.93 -12.54 -16.91
C TRP A 135 -1.49 -13.97 -16.86
N SER A 136 -0.65 -14.98 -16.70
CA SER A 136 -1.12 -16.34 -16.42
C SER A 136 -1.30 -16.56 -14.92
N ASP A 137 -1.99 -17.64 -14.56
CA ASP A 137 -2.33 -17.94 -13.17
C ASP A 137 -1.06 -17.98 -12.29
N ARG A 138 -1.18 -17.30 -11.15
CA ARG A 138 -0.27 -17.25 -9.99
C ARG A 138 1.23 -17.34 -10.31
N HIS A 139 1.87 -16.18 -10.43
CA HIS A 139 3.32 -16.07 -10.33
C HIS A 139 3.70 -15.58 -8.94
N GLU A 140 4.30 -16.48 -8.16
CA GLU A 140 4.94 -16.14 -6.90
C GLU A 140 6.45 -16.14 -7.11
N VAL A 141 7.06 -14.98 -6.99
CA VAL A 141 8.51 -14.84 -6.97
C VAL A 141 8.88 -14.34 -5.58
N GLY A 142 9.44 -15.23 -4.75
CA GLY A 142 9.65 -14.94 -3.33
C GLY A 142 10.97 -15.44 -2.78
N GLY A 143 11.68 -14.52 -2.13
CA GLY A 143 12.55 -14.76 -0.98
C GLY A 143 12.44 -13.54 -0.06
N TRP A 144 12.72 -13.72 1.23
CA TRP A 144 12.46 -12.70 2.24
C TRP A 144 13.68 -11.79 2.41
N CYS A 145 13.48 -10.48 2.26
CA CYS A 145 14.38 -9.42 2.70
C CYS A 145 13.58 -8.18 3.12
N ASP A 146 14.23 -7.22 3.78
CA ASP A 146 13.63 -5.93 4.24
C ASP A 146 13.19 -4.99 3.10
N ALA A 147 12.92 -5.55 1.91
CA ALA A 147 12.50 -4.85 0.72
C ALA A 147 10.96 -4.86 0.60
N PRO A 148 10.37 -3.89 -0.13
CA PRO A 148 8.93 -3.81 -0.29
C PRO A 148 8.38 -5.04 -1.00
N THR A 149 7.17 -5.43 -0.59
CA THR A 149 6.40 -6.48 -1.25
C THR A 149 5.39 -5.87 -2.19
N VAL A 150 5.34 -6.30 -3.44
CA VAL A 150 4.40 -5.81 -4.45
C VAL A 150 3.37 -6.89 -4.77
N PHE A 151 2.10 -6.52 -4.68
CA PHE A 151 0.96 -7.30 -5.11
C PHE A 151 0.33 -6.63 -6.32
N LEU A 152 0.10 -7.40 -7.37
CA LEU A 152 -0.78 -7.02 -8.47
C LEU A 152 -1.81 -8.11 -8.66
N TRP A 153 -3.06 -7.75 -8.88
CA TRP A 153 -4.10 -8.73 -9.15
C TRP A 153 -5.14 -8.21 -10.14
N ARG A 154 -5.75 -9.16 -10.82
CA ARG A 154 -6.96 -8.99 -11.62
C ARG A 154 -7.88 -10.18 -11.37
N LYS A 155 -9.09 -10.15 -11.92
CA LYS A 155 -10.01 -11.31 -11.88
C LYS A 155 -9.30 -12.55 -12.44
N GLY A 156 -9.02 -13.55 -11.59
CA GLY A 156 -8.38 -14.81 -11.99
C GLY A 156 -6.85 -14.84 -11.95
N ALA A 157 -6.16 -13.75 -11.61
CA ALA A 157 -4.69 -13.77 -11.47
C ALA A 157 -4.20 -12.91 -10.30
N LEU A 158 -3.18 -13.42 -9.62
CA LEU A 158 -2.46 -12.73 -8.55
C LEU A 158 -0.97 -12.88 -8.84
N LEU A 159 -0.29 -11.76 -9.01
CA LEU A 159 1.16 -11.67 -9.10
C LEU A 159 1.68 -11.12 -7.78
N HIS A 160 2.66 -11.79 -7.22
CA HIS A 160 3.28 -11.40 -5.96
C HIS A 160 4.80 -11.41 -6.12
N TRP A 161 5.41 -10.31 -5.71
CA TRP A 161 6.86 -10.17 -5.69
C TRP A 161 7.34 -9.65 -4.34
N SER A 162 8.21 -10.43 -3.70
CA SER A 162 9.04 -10.01 -2.59
C SER A 162 10.49 -10.13 -3.02
N HIS A 163 11.26 -9.04 -2.89
CA HIS A 163 12.66 -9.05 -3.28
C HIS A 163 13.47 -9.97 -2.34
N SER A 164 14.29 -10.84 -2.94
CA SER A 164 15.17 -11.76 -2.23
C SER A 164 16.64 -11.34 -2.36
N CYS A 165 17.36 -11.15 -1.26
CA CYS A 165 18.74 -10.64 -1.30
C CYS A 165 19.76 -11.58 -1.97
N ASN A 166 19.42 -12.85 -2.20
CA ASN A 166 20.39 -13.89 -2.60
C ASN A 166 19.89 -14.85 -3.68
N ALA A 167 18.90 -14.48 -4.50
CA ALA A 167 18.47 -15.36 -5.58
C ALA A 167 19.20 -14.98 -6.88
N PRO A 168 20.16 -15.80 -7.35
CA PRO A 168 21.04 -15.40 -8.45
C PRO A 168 20.32 -15.25 -9.80
N ASP A 169 19.19 -15.93 -9.98
CA ASP A 169 18.50 -16.04 -11.27
C ASP A 169 16.97 -16.15 -11.07
N GLN A 170 16.33 -15.12 -10.53
CA GLN A 170 14.85 -15.10 -10.47
C GLN A 170 14.29 -14.80 -11.86
N PRO A 171 13.35 -15.63 -12.39
CA PRO A 171 12.60 -15.24 -13.56
C PRO A 171 11.86 -13.92 -13.29
N GLY A 172 12.11 -12.91 -14.11
CA GLY A 172 11.16 -11.81 -14.32
C GLY A 172 11.52 -10.46 -13.69
N GLN A 173 12.23 -9.63 -14.46
CA GLN A 173 12.13 -8.17 -14.38
C GLN A 173 10.69 -7.65 -14.61
N ILE A 174 9.76 -8.54 -14.99
CA ILE A 174 8.37 -8.23 -15.33
C ILE A 174 7.64 -7.59 -14.15
N ILE A 175 7.69 -8.15 -12.94
CA ILE A 175 6.92 -7.58 -11.81
C ILE A 175 7.46 -6.20 -11.39
N PRO A 176 8.78 -5.98 -11.23
CA PRO A 176 9.31 -4.63 -11.02
C PRO A 176 8.95 -3.64 -12.14
N ALA A 177 8.97 -4.08 -13.40
CA ALA A 177 8.58 -3.25 -14.55
C ALA A 177 7.07 -2.90 -14.52
N LEU A 178 6.21 -3.87 -14.24
CA LEU A 178 4.76 -3.68 -14.06
C LEU A 178 4.46 -2.79 -12.86
N GLY A 179 5.17 -2.96 -11.75
CA GLY A 179 5.06 -2.10 -10.57
C GLY A 179 5.43 -0.65 -10.91
N LYS A 180 6.52 -0.43 -11.64
CA LYS A 180 6.92 0.91 -12.10
C LYS A 180 5.88 1.55 -13.03
N LYS A 181 5.34 0.77 -13.99
CA LYS A 181 4.26 1.24 -14.89
C LYS A 181 3.00 1.58 -14.11
N THR A 182 2.61 0.75 -13.16
CA THR A 182 1.42 0.98 -12.33
C THR A 182 1.59 2.18 -11.41
N GLN A 183 2.79 2.39 -10.83
CA GLN A 183 3.08 3.62 -10.09
C GLN A 183 2.98 4.87 -10.97
N ALA A 184 3.34 4.79 -12.26
CA ALA A 184 3.14 5.93 -13.16
C ALA A 184 1.65 6.25 -13.36
N TRP A 185 0.79 5.23 -13.38
CA TRP A 185 -0.67 5.43 -13.37
C TRP A 185 -1.18 6.01 -12.05
N VAL A 186 -0.66 5.57 -10.89
CA VAL A 186 -0.94 6.21 -9.59
C VAL A 186 -0.62 7.70 -9.64
N ASP A 187 0.59 8.05 -10.10
CA ASP A 187 1.05 9.43 -10.19
C ASP A 187 0.20 10.28 -11.16
N ASP A 188 -0.27 9.70 -12.28
CA ASP A 188 -1.13 10.37 -13.25
C ASP A 188 -2.58 10.56 -12.77
N LEU A 189 -3.14 9.53 -12.12
CA LEU A 189 -4.55 9.50 -11.71
C LEU A 189 -4.81 10.26 -10.42
N TRP A 190 -3.86 10.28 -9.49
CA TRP A 190 -4.01 10.95 -8.20
C TRP A 190 -4.39 12.44 -8.35
N PRO A 191 -3.63 13.29 -9.08
CA PRO A 191 -3.98 14.72 -9.21
C PRO A 191 -5.24 14.98 -10.03
N LYS A 192 -5.71 14.02 -10.83
CA LYS A 192 -6.96 14.11 -11.61
C LYS A 192 -8.20 13.72 -10.81
N GLY A 193 -8.01 12.95 -9.74
CA GLY A 193 -9.07 12.53 -8.84
C GLY A 193 -9.40 13.60 -7.80
N THR A 194 -10.45 13.35 -7.05
CA THR A 194 -10.81 14.12 -5.84
C THR A 194 -10.53 13.28 -4.61
N ALA A 195 -10.13 13.91 -3.50
CA ALA A 195 -10.03 13.23 -2.22
C ALA A 195 -11.37 12.55 -1.86
N VAL A 196 -11.31 11.33 -1.34
CA VAL A 196 -12.50 10.61 -0.88
C VAL A 196 -13.07 11.27 0.38
N GLU A 197 -14.39 11.27 0.51
CA GLU A 197 -15.08 11.80 1.68
C GLU A 197 -15.64 10.71 2.60
N THR A 198 -15.20 9.47 2.41
CA THR A 198 -15.62 8.29 3.17
C THR A 198 -15.23 8.38 4.66
N PRO A 199 -15.81 7.51 5.51
CA PRO A 199 -15.33 7.29 6.87
C PRO A 199 -13.82 7.01 6.93
N VAL A 200 -13.21 7.24 8.08
CA VAL A 200 -11.80 6.91 8.31
C VAL A 200 -11.68 5.74 9.28
N ARG A 201 -10.70 4.87 9.05
CA ARG A 201 -10.27 3.88 10.02
C ARG A 201 -9.25 4.55 10.93
N PHE A 202 -9.41 4.39 12.23
CA PHE A 202 -8.72 5.17 13.27
C PHE A 202 -8.16 4.24 14.35
N ALA A 203 -6.94 4.51 14.79
CA ALA A 203 -6.40 3.91 16.00
C ALA A 203 -5.55 4.90 16.78
N ALA A 204 -5.54 4.69 18.10
CA ALA A 204 -4.68 5.41 19.03
C ALA A 204 -3.85 4.41 19.81
N ILE A 205 -2.57 4.69 19.97
CA ILE A 205 -1.62 3.88 20.73
C ILE A 205 -1.11 4.74 21.89
N THR A 206 -1.28 4.26 23.11
CA THR A 206 -0.76 4.91 24.31
C THR A 206 0.76 4.84 24.32
N VAL A 207 1.44 5.98 24.47
CA VAL A 207 2.91 6.06 24.50
C VAL A 207 3.39 5.97 25.95
N PRO A 208 4.33 5.07 26.28
CA PRO A 208 4.85 4.97 27.64
C PRO A 208 5.66 6.22 28.01
N PRO A 209 5.69 6.64 29.28
CA PRO A 209 6.43 7.84 29.71
C PRO A 209 7.92 7.83 29.34
N SER A 210 8.54 6.65 29.18
CA SER A 210 9.93 6.50 28.76
C SER A 210 10.19 6.91 27.30
N LEU A 211 9.15 6.97 26.47
CA LEU A 211 9.19 7.41 25.07
C LEU A 211 8.49 8.77 24.87
N ASP A 212 7.93 9.35 25.94
CA ASP A 212 7.29 10.66 25.91
C ASP A 212 8.35 11.78 25.92
N ASP A 213 8.66 12.30 24.74
CA ASP A 213 9.46 13.51 24.62
C ASP A 213 8.56 14.75 24.77
N SER A 214 8.66 15.41 25.92
CA SER A 214 7.94 16.67 26.21
C SER A 214 8.18 17.80 25.20
N LYS A 215 9.24 17.73 24.38
CA LYS A 215 9.51 18.72 23.33
C LYS A 215 8.76 18.43 22.03
N ARG A 216 8.14 17.26 21.90
CA ARG A 216 7.33 16.86 20.74
C ARG A 216 6.15 17.83 20.59
N PRO A 217 5.99 18.49 19.43
CA PRO A 217 4.75 19.18 19.13
C PRO A 217 3.60 18.17 19.22
N THR A 218 2.51 18.55 19.89
CA THR A 218 1.33 17.70 20.05
C THR A 218 0.08 18.49 19.68
N THR A 219 -1.00 17.79 19.35
CA THR A 219 -2.33 18.38 19.21
C THR A 219 -3.30 17.74 20.20
N THR A 220 -4.55 18.20 20.18
CA THR A 220 -5.68 17.60 20.89
C THR A 220 -6.71 17.17 19.86
N LEU A 221 -7.44 16.09 20.14
CA LEU A 221 -8.64 15.71 19.38
C LEU A 221 -9.88 15.90 20.25
N SER A 222 -11.06 16.02 19.63
CA SER A 222 -12.35 16.11 20.34
C SER A 222 -12.83 14.77 20.92
N ILE A 223 -12.44 13.65 20.31
CA ILE A 223 -12.74 12.29 20.78
C ILE A 223 -11.92 11.93 22.02
N ASP A 224 -12.53 11.30 23.02
CA ASP A 224 -11.79 10.71 24.15
C ASP A 224 -11.06 9.45 23.68
N LEU A 225 -9.73 9.49 23.70
CA LEU A 225 -8.89 8.40 23.22
C LEU A 225 -8.74 7.26 24.23
N ALA A 226 -8.89 7.54 25.53
CA ALA A 226 -8.57 6.57 26.58
C ALA A 226 -9.38 5.24 26.48
N PRO A 227 -10.68 5.24 26.14
CA PRO A 227 -11.47 4.01 26.05
C PRO A 227 -11.09 3.10 24.87
N THR A 228 -10.50 3.66 23.81
CA THR A 228 -10.22 2.93 22.55
C THR A 228 -8.72 2.78 22.27
N ALA A 229 -7.87 3.38 23.09
CA ALA A 229 -6.43 3.34 22.87
C ALA A 229 -5.85 1.96 23.19
N LEU A 230 -5.01 1.47 22.28
CA LEU A 230 -4.19 0.30 22.49
C LEU A 230 -3.00 0.63 23.40
N SER A 231 -2.47 -0.36 24.10
CA SER A 231 -1.16 -0.25 24.73
C SER A 231 -0.05 -0.21 23.67
N TYR A 232 1.12 0.35 24.01
CA TYR A 232 2.26 0.39 23.09
C TYR A 232 2.66 -1.00 22.52
N PRO A 233 2.72 -2.09 23.31
CA PRO A 233 2.97 -3.43 22.77
C PRO A 233 1.87 -3.95 21.83
N GLN A 234 0.60 -3.67 22.12
CA GLN A 234 -0.51 -4.03 21.23
C GLN A 234 -0.47 -3.22 19.94
N GLY A 235 0.02 -1.98 20.00
CA GLY A 235 0.24 -1.13 18.83
C GLY A 235 1.16 -1.76 17.78
N TYR A 236 2.19 -2.50 18.19
CA TYR A 236 3.04 -3.27 17.25
C TYR A 236 2.30 -4.44 16.59
N GLN A 237 1.20 -4.90 17.18
CA GLN A 237 0.36 -5.99 16.65
C GLN A 237 -0.84 -5.47 15.87
N LEU A 238 -1.05 -4.16 15.81
CA LEU A 238 -2.18 -3.54 15.10
C LEU A 238 -2.17 -3.89 13.61
N GLU A 239 -1.01 -4.23 13.06
CA GLU A 239 -0.88 -4.78 11.72
C GLU A 239 -1.63 -6.12 11.56
N GLN A 240 -1.87 -6.93 12.60
CA GLN A 240 -2.28 -8.32 12.40
C GLN A 240 -3.79 -8.53 12.46
N ASP A 241 -4.51 -7.88 13.38
CA ASP A 241 -5.90 -8.30 13.70
C ASP A 241 -6.91 -7.17 13.92
N ASP A 242 -6.48 -5.90 14.03
CA ASP A 242 -7.39 -4.80 14.41
C ASP A 242 -7.62 -3.83 13.24
N PRO A 243 -8.82 -3.80 12.64
CA PRO A 243 -9.12 -2.87 11.55
C PRO A 243 -9.19 -1.41 12.02
N GLY A 244 -9.10 -1.14 13.32
CA GLY A 244 -9.30 0.17 13.90
C GLY A 244 -10.77 0.57 13.98
N LEU A 245 -11.02 1.61 14.76
CA LEU A 245 -12.33 2.22 14.91
C LEU A 245 -12.76 2.86 13.58
N LEU A 246 -13.99 2.59 13.14
CA LEU A 246 -14.58 3.29 12.01
C LEU A 246 -15.19 4.61 12.47
N VAL A 247 -14.58 5.72 12.11
CA VAL A 247 -15.06 7.07 12.42
C VAL A 247 -15.84 7.61 11.23
N SER A 248 -17.13 7.89 11.43
CA SER A 248 -18.04 8.44 10.41
C SER A 248 -18.68 9.78 10.82
N GLU A 249 -18.39 10.28 12.02
CA GLU A 249 -19.00 11.49 12.56
C GLU A 249 -18.42 12.74 11.86
N PRO A 250 -19.23 13.60 11.21
CA PRO A 250 -18.72 14.66 10.33
C PRO A 250 -17.79 15.68 11.01
N GLY A 251 -18.03 16.03 12.27
CA GLY A 251 -17.18 16.96 13.02
C GLY A 251 -15.79 16.38 13.26
N LEU A 252 -15.74 15.14 13.75
CA LEU A 252 -14.48 14.42 13.95
C LEU A 252 -13.76 14.12 12.62
N LEU A 253 -14.47 13.80 11.54
CA LEU A 253 -13.87 13.64 10.21
C LEU A 253 -13.19 14.91 9.71
N ALA A 254 -13.85 16.06 9.87
CA ALA A 254 -13.26 17.36 9.49
C ALA A 254 -12.04 17.70 10.37
N GLU A 255 -12.09 17.39 11.66
CA GLU A 255 -10.95 17.54 12.58
C GLU A 255 -9.76 16.65 12.16
N LEU A 256 -9.98 15.36 11.91
CA LEU A 256 -8.93 14.42 11.49
C LEU A 256 -8.32 14.84 10.14
N ARG A 257 -9.14 15.22 9.16
CA ARG A 257 -8.63 15.71 7.86
C ARG A 257 -7.84 17.01 8.01
N LYS A 258 -8.23 17.92 8.90
CA LYS A 258 -7.43 19.11 9.21
C LYS A 258 -6.08 18.73 9.84
N GLU A 259 -6.06 17.76 10.74
CA GLU A 259 -4.82 17.30 11.35
C GLU A 259 -3.91 16.59 10.35
N ARG A 260 -4.48 15.85 9.39
CA ARG A 260 -3.74 15.29 8.24
C ARG A 260 -2.95 16.38 7.49
N GLU A 261 -3.60 17.50 7.14
CA GLU A 261 -2.94 18.60 6.43
C GLU A 261 -1.79 19.20 7.23
N ARG A 262 -1.94 19.31 8.56
CA ARG A 262 -0.88 19.79 9.46
C ARG A 262 0.30 18.83 9.51
N VAL A 263 0.02 17.53 9.51
CA VAL A 263 1.05 16.49 9.43
C VAL A 263 1.83 16.59 8.12
N ILE A 264 1.13 16.71 6.98
CA ILE A 264 1.75 16.90 5.65
C ILE A 264 2.59 18.18 5.60
N ALA A 265 2.11 19.26 6.20
CA ALA A 265 2.83 20.55 6.29
C ALA A 265 4.07 20.49 7.20
N GLY A 266 4.22 19.43 8.01
CA GLY A 266 5.37 19.21 8.88
C GLY A 266 5.24 19.83 10.27
N ASP A 267 4.03 20.16 10.73
CA ASP A 267 3.78 20.75 12.05
C ASP A 267 4.25 19.85 13.22
N TYR A 268 4.37 18.54 12.98
CA TYR A 268 4.66 17.52 13.99
C TYR A 268 6.01 16.82 13.82
N LEU A 269 6.88 17.32 12.94
CA LEU A 269 8.16 16.68 12.67
C LEU A 269 9.04 16.72 13.92
N LEU A 270 9.45 15.53 14.35
CA LEU A 270 10.63 15.35 15.18
C LEU A 270 11.77 14.84 14.31
N PHE A 271 13.00 15.05 14.79
CA PHE A 271 14.29 14.65 14.21
C PHE A 271 14.21 13.70 12.99
N ASP A 272 14.83 14.13 11.89
CA ASP A 272 14.87 13.50 10.55
C ASP A 272 13.67 13.75 9.62
N GLY A 273 12.63 14.45 10.08
CA GLY A 273 11.70 15.13 9.17
C GLY A 273 10.63 14.26 8.52
N ASP A 274 10.44 13.04 9.01
CA ASP A 274 9.38 12.13 8.57
C ASP A 274 8.24 12.04 9.60
N PRO A 275 7.02 12.48 9.24
CA PRO A 275 5.88 12.36 10.13
C PRO A 275 5.24 10.97 9.97
N TYR A 276 5.70 9.98 10.73
CA TYR A 276 5.06 8.66 10.71
C TYR A 276 3.78 8.59 11.55
N VAL A 277 3.55 9.56 12.46
CA VAL A 277 2.46 9.50 13.46
C VAL A 277 1.86 10.88 13.72
N LEU A 278 0.58 10.94 14.11
CA LEU A 278 -0.03 12.15 14.68
C LEU A 278 0.11 12.11 16.21
N PRO A 279 0.96 12.95 16.82
CA PRO A 279 1.10 12.98 18.27
C PRO A 279 -0.05 13.77 18.91
N VAL A 280 -0.88 13.09 19.71
CA VAL A 280 -2.03 13.68 20.40
C VAL A 280 -1.81 13.61 21.91
N ARG A 281 -2.01 14.71 22.63
CA ARG A 281 -1.96 14.73 24.10
C ARG A 281 -3.34 15.02 24.68
N GLN A 282 -3.82 14.13 25.54
CA GLN A 282 -5.08 14.31 26.28
C GLN A 282 -4.89 13.88 27.72
N ASN A 283 -5.37 14.69 28.68
CA ASN A 283 -5.30 14.40 30.11
C ASN A 283 -3.87 14.02 30.60
N GLY A 284 -2.84 14.64 30.02
CA GLY A 284 -1.43 14.38 30.34
C GLY A 284 -0.83 13.15 29.65
N VAL A 285 -1.63 12.30 29.00
CA VAL A 285 -1.17 11.09 28.29
C VAL A 285 -0.87 11.44 26.83
N LEU A 286 0.27 10.95 26.33
CA LEU A 286 0.64 11.03 24.92
C LEU A 286 0.13 9.79 24.17
N TYR A 287 -0.49 10.02 23.01
CA TYR A 287 -0.95 9.01 22.07
C TYR A 287 -0.27 9.19 20.72
N PHE A 288 0.06 8.09 20.06
CA PHE A 288 0.32 8.07 18.63
C PHE A 288 -0.97 7.66 17.92
N VAL A 289 -1.49 8.58 17.13
CA VAL A 289 -2.72 8.39 16.36
C VAL A 289 -2.38 8.10 14.91
N TYR A 290 -3.10 7.13 14.36
CA TYR A 290 -3.05 6.72 12.96
C TYR A 290 -4.47 6.73 12.43
N PHE A 291 -4.66 7.25 11.22
CA PHE A 291 -5.92 7.07 10.52
C PHE A 291 -5.74 7.09 9.01
N ARG A 292 -6.67 6.46 8.32
CA ARG A 292 -6.72 6.40 6.87
C ARG A 292 -8.15 6.50 6.37
N ASP A 293 -8.31 7.02 5.16
CA ASP A 293 -9.60 6.95 4.47
C ASP A 293 -9.98 5.48 4.20
N THR A 294 -11.28 5.21 4.23
CA THR A 294 -11.83 3.93 3.78
C THR A 294 -12.21 3.99 2.31
N ILE A 295 -12.28 2.85 1.64
CA ILE A 295 -12.88 2.76 0.31
C ILE A 295 -14.04 1.75 0.27
N PRO A 296 -15.00 1.89 -0.67
CA PRO A 296 -16.17 1.01 -0.74
C PRO A 296 -15.85 -0.48 -1.00
N LEU A 297 -14.62 -0.78 -1.45
CA LEU A 297 -14.15 -2.13 -1.75
C LEU A 297 -13.58 -2.88 -0.53
N GLU A 298 -13.50 -2.22 0.63
CA GLU A 298 -13.06 -2.85 1.87
C GLU A 298 -14.14 -3.76 2.47
N ASP A 299 -13.70 -4.89 3.03
CA ASP A 299 -14.55 -5.74 3.86
C ASP A 299 -14.73 -5.17 5.29
N SER A 300 -15.42 -5.93 6.15
CA SER A 300 -15.63 -5.55 7.56
C SER A 300 -14.34 -5.34 8.34
N ASN A 301 -13.25 -6.01 7.93
CA ASN A 301 -11.92 -5.92 8.52
C ASN A 301 -11.06 -4.83 7.87
N GLY A 302 -11.66 -3.98 7.03
CA GLY A 302 -10.95 -2.92 6.35
C GLY A 302 -9.96 -3.45 5.32
N LEU A 303 -10.20 -4.65 4.78
CA LEU A 303 -9.32 -5.27 3.81
C LEU A 303 -9.90 -5.19 2.40
N ILE A 304 -9.10 -4.71 1.45
CA ILE A 304 -9.30 -4.98 0.02
C ILE A 304 -8.80 -6.39 -0.25
N ARG A 305 -9.72 -7.29 -0.61
CA ARG A 305 -9.37 -8.69 -0.92
C ARG A 305 -9.29 -8.91 -2.42
N PRO A 306 -8.23 -9.56 -2.93
CA PRO A 306 -8.25 -10.02 -4.31
C PRO A 306 -9.39 -11.02 -4.49
N PRO A 307 -10.04 -11.03 -5.67
CA PRO A 307 -11.04 -12.05 -5.98
C PRO A 307 -10.42 -13.45 -5.86
N PRO A 308 -11.19 -14.48 -5.46
CA PRO A 308 -10.69 -15.85 -5.42
C PRO A 308 -10.07 -16.23 -6.76
N VAL A 309 -8.83 -16.71 -6.76
CA VAL A 309 -8.25 -17.35 -7.94
C VAL A 309 -8.99 -18.68 -8.11
N GLY A 310 -9.55 -18.93 -9.29
CA GLY A 310 -10.26 -20.19 -9.58
C GLY A 310 -9.39 -21.39 -9.23
N LYS A 311 -10.02 -22.45 -8.71
CA LYS A 311 -9.36 -23.73 -8.43
C LYS A 311 -9.15 -24.53 -9.70
#